data_AF-A0A200H9L7-F1
#
_entry.id   AF-A0A200H9L7-F1
#
_cell.length_a   1.000
_cell.length_b   1.000
_cell.length_c   1.000
_cell.angle_alpha   90.00
_cell.angle_beta   90.00
_cell.angle_gamma   90.00
#
_symmetry.space_group_name_H-M   'P 1'
#
loop_
_entity.id
_entity.type
_entity.pdbx_description
1 polymer ?
#
loop_
_entity_poly.entity_id
_entity_poly.type
_entity_poly.pdbx_seq_one_letter_code
_entity_poly.pdbx_strand_id
1 'polypeptide(L)'
;MTVLTGVWSELVGQDVMVESLRGAVESSSATPEADASAHGMTHAWLFTGPPGSGRSTAAVAFAAALQCERGGCGECHSCQTARAGSHPDITVVNTDGLSIGVAEAREIVRTAALHPAVGRWQILIVEDADRLTDQAANALLKSVEEPSPRTIWMLCAPAVEDVITTIRSRCRPVLLRTPSVEAITRLLVERDGLDAAEAHAAAAASQGHIGRARGLARDAEARQRRADILALPRSLRTLGDCLRAAQRIDAEATARADAYCDAADEREKADLKSSWGVEDRGKRPAGYAGALSSLTKEQERRRKRMARDSIDGVLLDLLSYFRDVMAVQLGSTQYLINADVSDDVVSMARERSPESIVGAIDAVGACREALEANAAPLLAVEHMMTRFLP
;
A
#
# COMPACT_ATOMS: atom_id res chain seq x y z
N MET A 1 19.58 18.26 0.46
CA MET A 1 18.79 17.10 0.91
C MET A 1 19.65 16.33 1.88
N THR A 2 19.13 16.09 3.08
CA THR A 2 19.87 15.37 4.12
C THR A 2 19.79 13.88 3.79
N VAL A 3 20.91 13.18 3.75
CA VAL A 3 20.88 11.73 3.52
C VAL A 3 20.21 11.08 4.71
N LEU A 4 19.05 10.46 4.50
CA LEU A 4 18.33 9.73 5.54
C LEU A 4 19.06 8.42 5.84
N THR A 5 19.28 8.12 7.11
CA THR A 5 20.03 6.96 7.59
C THR A 5 19.18 6.08 8.50
N GLY A 6 19.64 4.84 8.75
CA GLY A 6 18.97 3.89 9.63
C GLY A 6 17.58 3.51 9.12
N VAL A 7 16.59 3.47 10.02
CA VAL A 7 15.19 3.13 9.68
C VAL A 7 14.53 4.17 8.76
N TRP A 8 15.07 5.38 8.69
CA TRP A 8 14.53 6.48 7.89
C TRP A 8 14.97 6.43 6.42
N SER A 9 15.97 5.62 6.09
CA SER A 9 16.57 5.54 4.74
C SER A 9 15.56 5.13 3.65
N GLU A 10 14.46 4.47 4.03
CA GLU A 10 13.42 4.05 3.10
C GLU A 10 12.40 5.16 2.76
N LEU A 11 12.40 6.28 3.49
CA LEU A 11 11.42 7.37 3.37
C LEU A 11 11.88 8.45 2.39
N VAL A 12 12.06 8.04 1.13
CA VAL A 12 12.57 8.89 0.06
C VAL A 12 11.66 10.11 -0.19
N GLY A 13 12.25 11.31 -0.20
CA GLY A 13 11.54 12.56 -0.45
C GLY A 13 10.69 13.07 0.72
N GLN A 14 10.86 12.49 1.93
CA GLN A 14 10.07 12.84 3.12
C GLN A 14 10.86 13.62 4.18
N ASP A 15 11.89 14.38 3.81
CA ASP A 15 12.84 15.02 4.74
C ASP A 15 12.13 15.80 5.87
N VAL A 16 11.17 16.65 5.52
CA VAL A 16 10.43 17.51 6.46
C VAL A 16 9.61 16.69 7.46
N MET A 17 8.99 15.61 7.00
CA MET A 17 8.21 14.72 7.85
C MET A 17 9.12 13.94 8.80
N VAL A 18 10.25 13.45 8.30
CA VAL A 18 11.24 12.70 9.10
C VAL A 18 11.82 13.57 10.21
N GLU A 19 12.10 14.84 9.94
CA GLU A 19 12.53 15.83 10.95
C GLU A 19 11.51 15.89 12.10
N SER A 20 10.22 16.04 11.78
CA SER A 20 9.15 16.10 12.78
C SER A 20 9.02 14.81 13.59
N LEU A 21 9.21 13.64 12.96
CA LEU A 21 9.13 12.35 13.66
C LEU A 21 10.34 12.13 14.57
N ARG A 22 11.54 12.51 14.13
CA ARG A 22 12.76 12.43 14.98
C ARG A 22 12.62 13.30 16.22
N GLY A 23 12.12 14.52 16.09
CA GLY A 23 11.83 15.38 17.24
C GLY A 23 10.83 14.76 18.23
N ALA A 24 9.82 14.04 17.72
CA ALA A 24 8.88 13.31 18.57
C ALA A 24 9.56 12.14 19.31
N VAL A 25 10.44 11.37 18.62
CA VAL A 25 11.22 10.29 19.25
C VAL A 25 12.11 10.84 20.36
N GLU A 26 12.83 11.94 20.12
CA GLU A 26 13.71 12.57 21.11
C GLU A 26 12.92 13.04 22.34
N SER A 27 11.76 13.66 22.13
CA SER A 27 10.87 14.08 23.22
C SER A 27 10.32 12.90 24.03
N SER A 28 10.13 11.73 23.40
CA SER A 28 9.66 10.52 24.09
C SER A 28 10.71 9.88 25.00
N SER A 29 12.00 10.16 24.75
CA SER A 29 13.13 9.66 25.54
C SER A 29 13.53 10.57 26.71
N ALA A 30 13.01 11.79 26.77
CA ALA A 30 13.23 12.71 27.88
C ALA A 30 12.31 12.37 29.06
N THR A 31 12.84 12.44 30.29
CA THR A 31 12.06 12.32 31.54
C THR A 31 10.92 13.35 31.58
N PRO A 32 9.77 13.06 32.23
CA PRO A 32 8.52 13.83 32.10
C PRO A 32 8.57 15.30 32.57
N GLU A 33 9.69 15.78 33.10
CA GLU A 33 9.87 17.13 33.63
C GLU A 33 10.56 18.10 32.66
N ALA A 34 11.02 17.63 31.49
CA ALA A 34 11.70 18.48 30.51
C ALA A 34 10.76 18.92 29.37
N ASP A 35 10.25 20.14 29.51
CA ASP A 35 9.74 21.07 28.49
C ASP A 35 8.84 20.53 27.36
N ALA A 36 7.60 21.01 27.39
CA ALA A 36 6.63 20.96 26.29
C ALA A 36 7.11 21.80 25.09
N SER A 37 8.12 21.33 24.37
CA SER A 37 8.48 21.88 23.08
C SER A 37 7.40 21.55 22.04
N ALA A 38 7.30 22.39 21.01
CA ALA A 38 6.29 22.31 19.94
C ALA A 38 6.25 20.99 19.14
N HIS A 39 7.14 20.04 19.42
CA HIS A 39 7.24 18.73 18.75
C HIS A 39 6.85 17.54 19.62
N GLY A 40 6.25 17.76 20.79
CA GLY A 40 5.91 16.71 21.77
C GLY A 40 5.22 15.46 21.20
N MET A 41 5.61 14.31 21.77
CA MET A 41 5.02 13.00 21.50
C MET A 41 3.50 13.01 21.79
N THR A 42 2.69 12.46 20.88
CA THR A 42 1.26 12.21 21.10
C THR A 42 0.94 10.72 20.95
N HIS A 43 -0.13 10.26 21.59
CA HIS A 43 -0.51 8.85 21.61
C HIS A 43 -1.18 8.37 20.31
N ALA A 44 -1.57 9.26 19.39
CA ALA A 44 -2.20 8.88 18.13
C ALA A 44 -1.70 9.71 16.94
N TRP A 45 -1.31 9.02 15.87
CA TRP A 45 -0.76 9.59 14.64
C TRP A 45 -1.56 9.11 13.44
N LEU A 46 -1.79 10.00 12.48
CA LEU A 46 -2.49 9.69 11.23
C LEU A 46 -1.58 9.98 10.04
N PHE A 47 -1.02 8.92 9.46
CA PHE A 47 -0.19 8.96 8.26
C PHE A 47 -1.08 8.98 7.01
N THR A 48 -1.00 10.05 6.23
CA THR A 48 -1.79 10.23 5.02
C THR A 48 -0.92 10.50 3.81
N GLY A 49 -1.39 10.16 2.62
CA GLY A 49 -0.68 10.41 1.38
C GLY A 49 -1.10 9.43 0.28
N PRO A 50 -0.90 9.77 -1.00
CA PRO A 50 -1.35 8.93 -2.11
C PRO A 50 -0.78 7.50 -2.06
N PRO A 51 -1.44 6.50 -2.67
CA PRO A 51 -0.89 5.15 -2.83
C PRO A 51 0.57 5.17 -3.32
N GLY A 52 1.42 4.35 -2.71
CA GLY A 52 2.86 4.30 -3.04
C GLY A 52 3.76 5.34 -2.37
N SER A 53 3.20 6.31 -1.64
CA SER A 53 3.97 7.32 -0.88
C SER A 53 4.75 6.75 0.32
N GLY A 54 4.49 5.50 0.72
CA GLY A 54 5.21 4.82 1.80
C GLY A 54 4.62 5.03 3.19
N ARG A 55 3.31 5.23 3.33
CA ARG A 55 2.63 5.47 4.62
C ARG A 55 2.94 4.40 5.67
N SER A 56 2.68 3.14 5.35
CA SER A 56 2.95 2.01 6.24
C SER A 56 4.43 1.88 6.56
N THR A 57 5.30 2.09 5.56
CA THR A 57 6.76 2.12 5.75
C THR A 57 7.18 3.23 6.71
N ALA A 58 6.58 4.42 6.63
CA ALA A 58 6.84 5.52 7.55
C ALA A 58 6.36 5.22 8.97
N ALA A 59 5.18 4.63 9.12
CA ALA A 59 4.66 4.20 10.41
C ALA A 59 5.57 3.14 11.06
N VAL A 60 5.98 2.12 10.30
CA VAL A 60 6.91 1.08 10.78
C VAL A 60 8.28 1.65 11.12
N ALA A 61 8.83 2.56 10.30
CA ALA A 61 10.09 3.24 10.59
C ALA A 61 10.01 4.07 11.88
N PHE A 62 8.90 4.78 12.09
CA PHE A 62 8.66 5.54 13.31
C PHE A 62 8.51 4.64 14.54
N ALA A 63 7.76 3.54 14.42
CA ALA A 63 7.63 2.54 15.47
C ALA A 63 8.99 1.93 15.85
N ALA A 64 9.78 1.56 14.84
CA ALA A 64 11.14 1.08 15.03
C ALA A 64 12.05 2.11 15.73
N ALA A 65 11.89 3.40 15.40
CA ALA A 65 12.65 4.47 16.02
C ALA A 65 12.26 4.69 17.50
N LEU A 66 10.97 4.60 17.84
CA LEU A 66 10.46 4.71 19.21
C LEU A 66 10.93 3.57 20.11
N GLN A 67 11.07 2.35 19.57
CA GLN A 67 11.63 1.22 20.30
C GLN A 67 13.16 1.25 20.38
N CYS A 68 13.81 2.00 19.50
CA CYS A 68 15.26 2.06 19.43
C CYS A 68 15.84 3.03 20.47
N GLU A 69 16.80 2.55 21.26
CA GLU A 69 17.49 3.40 22.24
C GLU A 69 18.25 4.58 21.61
N ARG A 70 18.64 4.44 20.34
CA ARG A 70 19.38 5.43 19.55
C ARG A 70 18.49 6.17 18.53
N GLY A 71 17.16 6.09 18.66
CA GLY A 71 16.24 6.84 17.79
C GLY A 71 16.16 6.38 16.33
N GLY A 72 16.33 5.07 16.09
CA GLY A 72 16.12 4.46 14.77
C GLY A 72 17.41 4.15 14.00
N CYS A 73 18.41 3.59 14.68
CA CYS A 73 19.72 3.27 14.08
C CYS A 73 19.67 2.29 12.89
N GLY A 74 18.61 1.49 12.75
CA GLY A 74 18.44 0.53 11.65
C GLY A 74 19.13 -0.83 11.85
N GLU A 75 20.03 -0.95 12.83
CA GLU A 75 20.88 -2.14 13.01
C GLU A 75 20.66 -2.87 14.34
N CYS A 76 20.05 -2.24 15.35
CA CYS A 76 19.79 -2.92 16.62
C CYS A 76 18.67 -3.96 16.49
N HIS A 77 18.59 -4.89 17.45
CA HIS A 77 17.58 -5.95 17.45
C HIS A 77 16.16 -5.40 17.27
N SER A 78 15.77 -4.36 18.01
CA SER A 78 14.44 -3.74 17.88
C SER A 78 14.17 -3.16 16.49
N CYS A 79 15.16 -2.51 15.87
CA CYS A 79 15.01 -2.00 14.50
C CYS A 79 14.89 -3.14 13.49
N GLN A 80 15.66 -4.21 13.66
CA GLN A 80 15.63 -5.36 12.76
C GLN A 80 14.30 -6.13 12.86
N THR A 81 13.85 -6.44 14.07
CA THR A 81 12.58 -7.16 14.28
C THR A 81 11.38 -6.31 13.90
N ALA A 82 11.41 -4.98 14.12
CA ALA A 82 10.37 -4.08 13.66
C ALA A 82 10.26 -4.08 12.13
N ARG A 83 11.40 -3.97 11.41
CA ARG A 83 11.42 -4.04 9.94
C ARG A 83 11.00 -5.41 9.41
N ALA A 84 11.29 -6.48 10.14
CA ALA A 84 10.88 -7.83 9.80
C ALA A 84 9.40 -8.13 10.17
N GLY A 85 8.69 -7.20 10.81
CA GLY A 85 7.31 -7.40 11.25
C GLY A 85 7.15 -8.39 12.41
N SER A 86 8.23 -8.70 13.13
CA SER A 86 8.25 -9.73 14.19
C SER A 86 8.52 -9.16 15.58
N HIS A 87 8.45 -7.84 15.76
CA HIS A 87 8.67 -7.21 17.06
C HIS A 87 7.44 -7.43 17.96
N PRO A 88 7.60 -7.98 19.18
CA PRO A 88 6.46 -8.38 20.03
C PRO A 88 5.56 -7.20 20.46
N ASP A 89 6.13 -5.99 20.58
CA ASP A 89 5.39 -4.79 20.99
C ASP A 89 4.99 -3.87 19.83
N ILE A 90 5.09 -4.36 18.58
CA ILE A 90 4.59 -3.66 17.41
C ILE A 90 3.59 -4.58 16.73
N THR A 91 2.31 -4.25 16.86
CA THR A 91 1.24 -4.96 16.15
C THR A 91 0.89 -4.18 14.91
N VAL A 92 1.14 -4.79 13.75
CA VAL A 92 0.76 -4.25 12.45
C VAL A 92 -0.52 -4.96 12.00
N VAL A 93 -1.60 -4.21 11.96
CA VAL A 93 -2.92 -4.67 11.54
C VAL A 93 -3.08 -4.30 10.07
N ASN A 94 -3.03 -5.33 9.25
CA ASN A 94 -3.21 -5.22 7.81
C ASN A 94 -4.58 -5.74 7.45
N THR A 95 -5.21 -5.13 6.45
CA THR A 95 -6.47 -5.67 5.95
C THR A 95 -6.19 -6.83 5.00
N ASP A 96 -6.45 -8.06 5.44
CA ASP A 96 -6.55 -9.18 4.51
C ASP A 96 -7.79 -9.05 3.63
N GLY A 97 -8.81 -8.32 4.10
CA GLY A 97 -10.06 -8.09 3.36
C GLY A 97 -10.30 -6.67 2.87
N LEU A 98 -11.50 -6.49 2.31
CA LEU A 98 -11.96 -5.21 1.75
C LEU A 98 -12.43 -4.22 2.82
N SER A 99 -12.62 -4.68 4.05
CA SER A 99 -13.05 -3.87 5.19
C SER A 99 -12.59 -4.48 6.51
N ILE A 100 -12.37 -3.61 7.51
CA ILE A 100 -12.10 -3.95 8.90
C ILE A 100 -13.42 -3.91 9.66
N GLY A 101 -13.84 -5.08 10.13
CA GLY A 101 -15.10 -5.26 10.86
C GLY A 101 -14.97 -4.95 12.35
N VAL A 102 -16.11 -4.78 13.02
CA VAL A 102 -16.16 -4.49 14.47
C VAL A 102 -15.51 -5.57 15.34
N ALA A 103 -15.57 -6.84 14.91
CA ALA A 103 -14.97 -7.95 15.65
C ALA A 103 -13.44 -7.86 15.67
N GLU A 104 -12.86 -7.49 14.53
CA GLU A 104 -11.42 -7.27 14.35
C GLU A 104 -10.98 -6.05 15.16
N ALA A 105 -11.69 -4.92 15.04
CA ALA A 105 -11.42 -3.73 15.85
C ALA A 105 -11.41 -4.01 17.37
N ARG A 106 -12.31 -4.87 17.86
CA ARG A 106 -12.33 -5.27 19.27
C ARG A 106 -11.09 -6.09 19.67
N GLU A 107 -10.53 -6.90 18.77
CA GLU A 107 -9.26 -7.59 19.05
C GLU A 107 -8.10 -6.59 19.09
N ILE A 108 -8.06 -5.63 18.16
CA ILE A 108 -7.04 -4.57 18.17
C ILE A 108 -7.06 -3.81 19.50
N VAL A 109 -8.25 -3.45 20.01
CA VAL A 109 -8.40 -2.79 21.32
C VAL A 109 -7.91 -3.67 22.47
N ARG A 110 -8.13 -4.99 22.42
CA ARG A 110 -7.60 -5.90 23.44
C ARG A 110 -6.07 -5.91 23.42
N THR A 111 -5.46 -5.96 22.25
CA THR A 111 -3.99 -5.88 22.09
C THR A 111 -3.45 -4.52 22.54
N ALA A 112 -4.17 -3.44 22.28
CA ALA A 112 -3.82 -2.07 22.70
C ALA A 112 -3.71 -1.92 24.22
N ALA A 113 -4.50 -2.72 24.95
CA ALA A 113 -4.57 -2.68 26.40
C ALA A 113 -3.41 -3.43 27.10
N LEU A 114 -2.64 -4.22 26.35
CA LEU A 114 -1.49 -4.96 26.88
C LEU A 114 -0.33 -4.01 27.17
N HIS A 115 0.45 -4.36 28.20
CA HIS A 115 1.72 -3.68 28.45
C HIS A 115 2.80 -4.18 27.48
N PRO A 116 3.76 -3.33 27.08
CA PRO A 116 4.88 -3.78 26.26
C PRO A 116 5.70 -4.84 27.02
N ALA A 117 6.04 -5.92 26.32
CA ALA A 117 6.78 -7.07 26.83
C ALA A 117 8.28 -6.80 26.94
N VAL A 118 8.89 -6.11 25.96
CA VAL A 118 10.34 -5.84 25.92
C VAL A 118 10.70 -4.39 25.66
N GLY A 119 9.88 -3.70 24.89
CA GLY A 119 10.08 -2.35 24.40
C GLY A 119 9.58 -1.27 25.35
N ARG A 120 9.70 -0.03 24.89
CA ARG A 120 9.27 1.16 25.62
C ARG A 120 7.77 1.42 25.46
N TRP A 121 7.24 1.09 24.30
CA TRP A 121 5.87 1.39 23.89
C TRP A 121 5.16 0.14 23.40
N GLN A 122 3.85 0.05 23.59
CA GLN A 122 2.97 -0.85 22.87
C GLN A 122 2.45 -0.11 21.64
N ILE A 123 2.85 -0.51 20.43
CA ILE A 123 2.59 0.25 19.20
C ILE A 123 1.64 -0.51 18.31
N LEU A 124 0.56 0.15 17.92
CA LEU A 124 -0.47 -0.40 17.04
C LEU A 124 -0.50 0.39 15.74
N ILE A 125 -0.21 -0.29 14.64
CA ILE A 125 -0.25 0.27 13.29
C ILE A 125 -1.47 -0.30 12.58
N VAL A 126 -2.36 0.55 12.08
CA VAL A 126 -3.49 0.16 11.23
C VAL A 126 -3.22 0.68 9.83
N GLU A 127 -2.83 -0.19 8.90
CA GLU A 127 -2.32 0.22 7.58
C GLU A 127 -3.38 0.80 6.62
N ASP A 128 -4.64 0.36 6.75
CA ASP A 128 -5.75 0.80 5.89
C ASP A 128 -6.94 1.28 6.76
N ALA A 129 -6.75 2.38 7.51
CA ALA A 129 -7.77 2.94 8.40
C ALA A 129 -9.01 3.46 7.65
N ASP A 130 -8.89 3.80 6.36
CA ASP A 130 -10.00 4.10 5.45
C ASP A 130 -10.96 2.92 5.26
N ARG A 131 -10.49 1.69 5.52
CA ARG A 131 -11.30 0.47 5.41
C ARG A 131 -12.04 0.11 6.69
N LEU A 132 -11.92 0.91 7.75
CA LEU A 132 -12.71 0.72 8.97
C LEU A 132 -14.20 0.95 8.66
N THR A 133 -15.02 -0.08 8.89
CA THR A 133 -16.47 0.14 8.96
C THR A 133 -16.80 1.14 10.07
N ASP A 134 -17.90 1.87 9.95
CA ASP A 134 -18.33 2.84 10.98
C ASP A 134 -18.39 2.22 12.39
N GLN A 135 -18.84 0.95 12.47
CA GLN A 135 -18.90 0.21 13.73
C GLN A 135 -17.49 -0.12 14.27
N ALA A 136 -16.55 -0.47 13.40
CA ALA A 136 -15.16 -0.73 13.77
C ALA A 136 -14.48 0.54 14.26
N ALA A 137 -14.61 1.64 13.51
CA ALA A 137 -14.02 2.92 13.88
C ALA A 137 -14.55 3.43 15.23
N ASN A 138 -15.87 3.32 15.47
CA ASN A 138 -16.47 3.66 16.76
C ASN A 138 -15.96 2.78 17.91
N ALA A 139 -15.67 1.50 17.65
CA ALA A 139 -15.10 0.61 18.67
C ALA A 139 -13.67 1.00 19.08
N LEU A 140 -12.90 1.63 18.17
CA LEU A 140 -11.54 2.10 18.46
C LEU A 140 -11.51 3.41 19.26
N LEU A 141 -12.55 4.26 19.15
CA LEU A 141 -12.55 5.65 19.65
C LEU A 141 -12.04 5.76 21.09
N LYS A 142 -12.63 5.02 22.02
CA LYS A 142 -12.23 5.09 23.43
C LYS A 142 -10.74 4.80 23.63
N SER A 143 -10.21 3.80 22.92
CA SER A 143 -8.83 3.38 23.06
C SER A 143 -7.84 4.31 22.35
N VAL A 144 -8.30 5.05 21.34
CA VAL A 144 -7.51 6.10 20.66
C VAL A 144 -7.52 7.38 21.49
N GLU A 145 -8.64 7.70 22.15
CA GLU A 145 -8.81 8.89 23.00
C GLU A 145 -8.04 8.83 24.32
N GLU A 146 -8.20 7.71 25.00
CA GLU A 146 -7.65 7.46 26.32
C GLU A 146 -6.90 6.13 26.28
N PRO A 147 -5.77 6.06 25.55
CA PRO A 147 -5.01 4.84 25.44
C PRO A 147 -4.42 4.43 26.78
N SER A 148 -4.16 3.13 26.93
CA SER A 148 -3.38 2.62 28.04
C SER A 148 -2.01 3.32 28.13
N PRO A 149 -1.42 3.45 29.34
CA PRO A 149 -0.09 4.01 29.49
C PRO A 149 0.91 3.29 28.58
N ARG A 150 1.73 4.07 27.87
CA ARG A 150 2.71 3.58 26.90
C ARG A 150 2.12 2.94 25.64
N THR A 151 0.86 3.18 25.30
CA THR A 151 0.29 2.76 24.02
C THR A 151 0.32 3.89 22.98
N ILE A 152 0.77 3.57 21.75
CA ILE A 152 0.79 4.50 20.62
C ILE A 152 0.00 3.91 19.45
N TRP A 153 -0.90 4.70 18.91
CA TRP A 153 -1.67 4.41 17.69
C TRP A 153 -1.05 5.10 16.48
N MET A 154 -0.94 4.36 15.39
CA MET A 154 -0.50 4.85 14.09
C MET A 154 -1.51 4.37 13.05
N LEU A 155 -2.34 5.28 12.56
CA LEU A 155 -3.35 4.99 11.53
C LEU A 155 -2.80 5.45 10.19
N CYS A 156 -2.99 4.66 9.14
CA CYS A 156 -2.59 5.01 7.78
C CYS A 156 -3.84 5.06 6.89
N ALA A 157 -3.96 6.08 6.04
CA ALA A 157 -5.06 6.21 5.07
C ALA A 157 -4.58 6.96 3.82
N PRO A 158 -5.17 6.78 2.63
CA PRO A 158 -4.79 7.52 1.43
C PRO A 158 -4.95 9.03 1.62
N ALA A 159 -6.07 9.47 2.18
CA ALA A 159 -6.35 10.86 2.48
C ALA A 159 -6.94 11.04 3.90
N VAL A 160 -6.98 12.30 4.35
CA VAL A 160 -7.41 12.67 5.71
C VAL A 160 -8.94 12.59 5.84
N GLU A 161 -9.63 12.80 4.73
CA GLU A 161 -11.07 12.72 4.53
C GLU A 161 -11.61 11.28 4.53
N ASP A 162 -10.76 10.29 4.24
CA ASP A 162 -11.13 8.87 4.21
C ASP A 162 -11.32 8.29 5.62
N VAL A 163 -10.89 9.03 6.66
CA VAL A 163 -11.02 8.62 8.05
C VAL A 163 -12.12 9.42 8.74
N ILE A 164 -12.96 8.73 9.53
CA ILE A 164 -14.05 9.38 10.24
C ILE A 164 -13.55 10.56 11.09
N THR A 165 -14.31 11.65 11.08
CA THR A 165 -13.91 12.92 11.71
C THR A 165 -13.55 12.76 13.18
N THR A 166 -14.24 11.87 13.90
CA THR A 166 -14.02 11.61 15.32
C THR A 166 -12.67 10.96 15.61
N ILE A 167 -12.13 10.09 14.74
CA ILE A 167 -10.76 9.56 14.88
C ILE A 167 -9.75 10.63 14.46
N ARG A 168 -9.99 11.28 13.32
CA ARG A 168 -9.09 12.30 12.77
C ARG A 168 -8.79 13.41 13.77
N SER A 169 -9.79 13.90 14.50
CA SER A 169 -9.62 15.02 15.43
C SER A 169 -8.71 14.70 16.64
N ARG A 170 -8.40 13.42 16.86
CA ARG A 170 -7.56 12.93 17.96
C ARG A 170 -6.18 12.47 17.51
N CYS A 171 -5.93 12.46 16.21
CA CYS A 171 -4.65 12.05 15.66
C CYS A 171 -3.85 13.27 15.22
N ARG A 172 -2.53 13.26 15.46
CA ARG A 172 -1.63 14.22 14.83
C ARG A 172 -1.41 13.82 13.37
N PRO A 173 -1.73 14.69 12.39
CA PRO A 173 -1.57 14.35 10.98
C PRO A 173 -0.09 14.34 10.59
N VAL A 174 0.28 13.34 9.79
CA VAL A 174 1.57 13.19 9.13
C VAL A 174 1.30 13.05 7.65
N LEU A 175 1.58 14.08 6.87
CA LEU A 175 1.33 14.08 5.44
C LEU A 175 2.59 13.63 4.68
N LEU A 176 2.45 12.53 3.95
CA LEU A 176 3.43 12.04 3.00
C LEU A 176 3.10 12.56 1.60
N ARG A 177 4.16 12.80 0.83
CA ARG A 177 4.07 13.19 -0.58
C ARG A 177 4.50 12.03 -1.46
N THR A 178 4.08 12.03 -2.72
CA THR A 178 4.71 11.13 -3.70
C THR A 178 6.15 11.58 -3.95
N PRO A 179 7.13 10.67 -3.86
CA PRO A 179 8.51 11.00 -4.21
C PRO A 179 8.62 11.36 -5.69
N SER A 180 9.54 12.27 -6.01
CA SER A 180 9.79 12.64 -7.40
C SER A 180 10.44 11.48 -8.18
N VAL A 181 10.35 11.55 -9.51
CA VAL A 181 10.99 10.59 -10.42
C VAL A 181 12.49 10.52 -10.13
N GLU A 182 13.15 11.66 -9.94
CA GLU A 182 14.58 11.74 -9.63
C GLU A 182 14.92 11.11 -8.28
N ALA A 183 14.04 11.28 -7.29
CA ALA A 183 14.23 10.70 -5.96
C ALA A 183 14.13 9.17 -6.01
N ILE A 184 13.15 8.62 -6.73
CA ILE A 184 13.03 7.18 -6.96
C ILE A 184 14.19 6.65 -7.81
N THR A 185 14.57 7.37 -8.88
CA THR A 185 15.70 6.98 -9.75
C THR A 185 16.97 6.81 -8.92
N ARG A 186 17.27 7.80 -8.07
CA ARG A 186 18.43 7.76 -7.17
C ARG A 186 18.36 6.57 -6.21
N LEU A 187 17.20 6.32 -5.61
CA LEU A 187 16.99 5.16 -4.74
C LEU A 187 17.30 3.84 -5.46
N LEU A 188 16.81 3.68 -6.69
CA LEU A 188 17.02 2.48 -7.50
C LEU A 188 18.49 2.31 -7.90
N VAL A 189 19.19 3.39 -8.25
CA VAL A 189 20.62 3.34 -8.59
C VAL A 189 21.48 3.04 -7.35
N GLU A 190 21.35 3.85 -6.29
CA GLU A 190 22.24 3.79 -5.13
C GLU A 190 22.04 2.52 -4.30
N ARG A 191 20.80 2.08 -4.11
CA ARG A 191 20.50 0.91 -3.29
C ARG A 191 20.41 -0.37 -4.09
N ASP A 192 19.75 -0.34 -5.24
CA ASP A 192 19.48 -1.56 -6.01
C ASP A 192 20.52 -1.82 -7.10
N GLY A 193 21.48 -0.92 -7.31
CA GLY A 193 22.60 -1.09 -8.25
C GLY A 193 22.17 -1.09 -9.71
N LEU A 194 21.04 -0.47 -10.03
CA LEU A 194 20.46 -0.44 -11.37
C LEU A 194 21.13 0.62 -12.26
N ASP A 195 21.07 0.41 -13.58
CA ASP A 195 21.47 1.42 -14.54
C ASP A 195 20.59 2.67 -14.43
N ALA A 196 21.18 3.85 -14.63
CA ALA A 196 20.48 5.12 -14.44
C ALA A 196 19.31 5.31 -15.41
N ALA A 197 19.43 4.84 -16.66
CA ALA A 197 18.37 4.97 -17.64
C ALA A 197 17.20 4.02 -17.34
N GLU A 198 17.50 2.77 -16.97
CA GLU A 198 16.48 1.79 -16.56
C GLU A 198 15.76 2.23 -15.27
N ALA A 199 16.51 2.72 -14.29
CA ALA A 199 15.97 3.26 -13.05
C ALA A 199 15.04 4.46 -13.31
N HIS A 200 15.44 5.37 -14.21
CA HIS A 200 14.62 6.53 -14.57
C HIS A 200 13.32 6.13 -15.27
N ALA A 201 13.40 5.21 -16.24
CA ALA A 201 12.22 4.70 -16.94
C ALA A 201 11.23 4.02 -15.98
N ALA A 202 11.73 3.17 -15.08
CA ALA A 202 10.91 2.51 -14.07
C ALA A 202 10.30 3.49 -13.05
N ALA A 203 11.06 4.51 -12.64
CA ALA A 203 10.59 5.57 -11.75
C ALA A 203 9.49 6.44 -12.38
N ALA A 204 9.65 6.80 -13.66
CA ALA A 204 8.63 7.53 -14.41
C ALA A 204 7.33 6.72 -14.51
N ALA A 205 7.44 5.48 -14.97
CA ALA A 205 6.29 4.58 -15.15
C ALA A 205 5.61 4.18 -13.83
N SER A 206 6.26 4.37 -12.67
CA SER A 206 5.66 4.06 -11.37
C SER A 206 4.79 5.18 -10.80
N GLN A 207 4.84 6.39 -11.38
CA GLN A 207 4.06 7.55 -10.95
C GLN A 207 4.22 7.86 -9.44
N GLY A 208 5.44 7.75 -8.92
CA GLY A 208 5.72 8.00 -7.50
C GLY A 208 5.56 6.79 -6.60
N HIS A 209 5.12 5.64 -7.12
CA HIS A 209 4.98 4.41 -6.33
C HIS A 209 6.31 3.63 -6.27
N ILE A 210 6.99 3.64 -5.12
CA ILE A 210 8.32 3.02 -4.96
C ILE A 210 8.29 1.51 -5.22
N GLY A 211 7.32 0.78 -4.65
CA GLY A 211 7.20 -0.68 -4.84
C GLY A 211 7.04 -1.08 -6.31
N ARG A 212 6.14 -0.41 -7.03
CA ARG A 212 5.94 -0.59 -8.48
C ARG A 212 7.18 -0.24 -9.28
N ALA A 213 7.91 0.82 -8.93
CA ALA A 213 9.18 1.17 -9.58
C ALA A 213 10.20 0.03 -9.48
N ARG A 214 10.37 -0.56 -8.28
CA ARG A 214 11.27 -1.70 -8.08
C ARG A 214 10.82 -2.92 -8.88
N GLY A 215 9.51 -3.19 -8.92
CA GLY A 215 8.94 -4.28 -9.72
C GLY A 215 9.28 -4.11 -11.20
N LEU A 216 8.98 -2.95 -11.78
CA LEU A 216 9.29 -2.65 -13.18
C LEU A 216 10.79 -2.69 -13.48
N ALA A 217 11.63 -2.24 -12.55
CA ALA A 217 13.07 -2.22 -12.77
C ALA A 217 13.70 -3.63 -12.75
N ARG A 218 13.18 -4.55 -11.93
CA ARG A 218 13.79 -5.88 -11.73
C ARG A 218 13.14 -6.99 -12.54
N ASP A 219 11.88 -6.84 -12.91
CA ASP A 219 11.10 -7.88 -13.58
C ASP A 219 10.86 -7.49 -15.05
N ALA A 220 11.56 -8.18 -15.96
CA ALA A 220 11.37 -8.00 -17.40
C ALA A 220 9.97 -8.40 -17.85
N GLU A 221 9.36 -9.42 -17.23
CA GLU A 221 7.98 -9.78 -17.53
C GLU A 221 7.00 -8.71 -17.06
N ALA A 222 7.28 -8.03 -15.93
CA ALA A 222 6.46 -6.89 -15.49
C ALA A 222 6.46 -5.76 -16.51
N ARG A 223 7.62 -5.47 -17.11
CA ARG A 223 7.73 -4.49 -18.20
C ARG A 223 6.98 -4.93 -19.44
N GLN A 224 7.11 -6.19 -19.85
CA GLN A 224 6.40 -6.71 -21.01
C GLN A 224 4.88 -6.67 -20.81
N ARG A 225 4.39 -7.11 -19.64
CA ARG A 225 2.96 -7.04 -19.30
C ARG A 225 2.44 -5.61 -19.38
N ARG A 226 3.18 -4.64 -18.82
CA ARG A 226 2.80 -3.23 -18.94
C ARG A 226 2.72 -2.80 -20.40
N ALA A 227 3.72 -3.12 -21.23
CA ALA A 227 3.69 -2.79 -22.65
C ALA A 227 2.45 -3.40 -23.35
N ASP A 228 2.10 -4.65 -23.03
CA ASP A 228 0.91 -5.31 -23.58
C ASP A 228 -0.40 -4.64 -23.13
N ILE A 229 -0.47 -4.12 -21.90
CA ILE A 229 -1.60 -3.32 -21.40
C ILE A 229 -1.69 -1.98 -22.14
N LEU A 230 -0.57 -1.27 -22.30
CA LEU A 230 -0.53 0.03 -22.96
C LEU A 230 -0.88 -0.05 -24.46
N ALA A 231 -0.68 -1.21 -25.09
CA ALA A 231 -1.09 -1.46 -26.46
C ALA A 231 -2.62 -1.68 -26.63
N LEU A 232 -3.33 -2.02 -25.55
CA LEU A 232 -4.76 -2.38 -25.61
C LEU A 232 -5.64 -1.32 -26.27
N PRO A 233 -5.56 -0.02 -25.92
CA PRO A 233 -6.45 0.99 -26.50
C PRO A 233 -6.40 1.06 -28.03
N ARG A 234 -5.29 0.65 -28.66
CA ARG A 234 -5.12 0.61 -30.12
C ARG A 234 -5.53 -0.73 -30.74
N SER A 235 -5.43 -1.82 -29.98
CA SER A 235 -5.69 -3.17 -30.51
C SER A 235 -7.17 -3.56 -30.50
N LEU A 236 -7.99 -2.89 -29.69
CA LEU A 236 -9.42 -3.22 -29.55
C LEU A 236 -10.24 -2.71 -30.74
N ARG A 237 -10.77 -3.63 -31.57
CA ARG A 237 -11.60 -3.28 -32.74
C ARG A 237 -13.01 -3.87 -32.71
N THR A 238 -13.21 -4.93 -31.94
CA THR A 238 -14.47 -5.64 -31.83
C THR A 238 -14.84 -5.88 -30.38
N LEU A 239 -16.12 -6.16 -30.12
CA LEU A 239 -16.56 -6.62 -28.80
C LEU A 239 -15.78 -7.86 -28.36
N GLY A 240 -15.49 -8.79 -29.29
CA GLY A 240 -14.71 -9.98 -28.99
C GLY A 240 -13.28 -9.68 -28.50
N ASP A 241 -12.64 -8.62 -29.02
CA ASP A 241 -11.33 -8.18 -28.53
C ASP A 241 -11.41 -7.67 -27.09
N CYS A 242 -12.48 -6.91 -26.78
CA CYS A 242 -12.71 -6.36 -25.44
C CYS A 242 -12.86 -7.46 -24.40
N LEU A 243 -13.70 -8.47 -24.68
CA LEU A 243 -13.95 -9.58 -23.76
C LEU A 243 -12.69 -10.43 -23.56
N ARG A 244 -11.94 -10.72 -24.64
CA ARG A 244 -10.67 -11.46 -24.52
C ARG A 244 -9.61 -10.70 -23.73
N ALA A 245 -9.48 -9.39 -23.94
CA ALA A 245 -8.54 -8.55 -23.20
C ALA A 245 -8.89 -8.52 -21.71
N ALA A 246 -10.17 -8.34 -21.37
CA ALA A 246 -10.64 -8.36 -19.99
C ALA A 246 -10.40 -9.72 -19.31
N GLN A 247 -10.73 -10.82 -20.00
CA GLN A 247 -10.48 -12.17 -19.51
C GLN A 247 -9.00 -12.44 -19.26
N ARG A 248 -8.11 -11.96 -20.13
CA ARG A 248 -6.66 -12.08 -19.95
C ARG A 248 -6.21 -11.33 -18.68
N ILE A 249 -6.65 -10.09 -18.51
CA ILE A 249 -6.31 -9.27 -17.32
C ILE A 249 -6.75 -9.96 -16.02
N ASP A 250 -8.00 -10.42 -15.97
CA ASP A 250 -8.56 -11.08 -14.78
C ASP A 250 -7.86 -12.40 -14.46
N ALA A 251 -7.60 -13.23 -15.48
CA ALA A 251 -6.88 -14.49 -15.34
C ALA A 251 -5.43 -14.28 -14.88
N GLU A 252 -4.71 -13.32 -15.46
CA GLU A 252 -3.34 -13.00 -15.06
C GLU A 252 -3.26 -12.42 -13.65
N ALA A 253 -4.22 -11.58 -13.26
CA ALA A 253 -4.30 -11.04 -11.91
C ALA A 253 -4.54 -12.16 -10.87
N THR A 254 -5.44 -13.10 -11.18
CA THR A 254 -5.70 -14.27 -10.33
C THR A 254 -4.48 -15.16 -10.22
N ALA A 255 -3.88 -15.54 -11.34
CA ALA A 255 -2.69 -16.40 -11.35
C ALA A 255 -1.51 -15.79 -10.58
N ARG A 256 -1.36 -14.45 -10.61
CA ARG A 256 -0.31 -13.75 -9.85
C ARG A 256 -0.60 -13.76 -8.35
N ALA A 257 -1.85 -13.58 -7.95
CA ALA A 257 -2.24 -13.66 -6.55
C ALA A 257 -1.99 -15.07 -6.00
N ASP A 258 -2.34 -16.11 -6.77
CA ASP A 258 -2.09 -17.50 -6.39
C ASP A 258 -0.58 -17.77 -6.25
N ALA A 259 0.21 -17.44 -7.27
CA ALA A 259 1.66 -17.66 -7.26
C ALA A 259 2.38 -16.96 -6.08
N TYR A 260 1.89 -15.79 -5.66
CA TYR A 260 2.46 -15.08 -4.52
C TYR A 260 2.02 -15.69 -3.17
N CYS A 261 0.74 -16.03 -3.03
CA CYS A 261 0.20 -16.49 -1.75
C CYS A 261 0.50 -17.96 -1.44
N ASP A 262 0.60 -18.83 -2.44
CA ASP A 262 0.61 -20.28 -2.23
C ASP A 262 1.73 -20.75 -1.28
N ALA A 263 2.95 -20.25 -1.43
CA ALA A 263 4.07 -20.64 -0.58
C ALA A 263 3.91 -20.14 0.87
N ALA A 264 3.37 -18.93 1.06
CA ALA A 264 3.12 -18.37 2.39
C ALA A 264 1.97 -19.11 3.08
N ASP A 265 0.90 -19.39 2.34
CA ASP A 265 -0.29 -20.05 2.84
C ASP A 265 -0.02 -21.47 3.32
N GLU A 266 0.79 -22.22 2.57
CA GLU A 266 1.20 -23.57 2.96
C GLU A 266 2.08 -23.56 4.21
N ARG A 267 2.97 -22.57 4.34
CA ARG A 267 3.78 -22.38 5.55
C ARG A 267 2.91 -22.04 6.75
N GLU A 268 1.98 -21.09 6.63
CA GLU A 268 1.07 -20.70 7.71
C GLU A 268 0.20 -21.87 8.18
N LYS A 269 -0.32 -22.69 7.25
CA LYS A 269 -1.06 -23.91 7.58
C LYS A 269 -0.19 -24.91 8.31
N ALA A 270 1.08 -25.09 7.90
CA ALA A 270 2.02 -25.98 8.56
C ALA A 270 2.36 -25.49 9.98
N ASP A 271 2.59 -24.20 10.16
CA ASP A 271 2.85 -23.57 11.46
C ASP A 271 1.64 -23.68 12.40
N LEU A 272 0.42 -23.48 11.87
CA LEU A 272 -0.81 -23.71 12.61
C LEU A 272 -0.97 -25.19 13.00
N LYS A 273 -0.69 -26.12 12.09
CA LYS A 273 -0.74 -27.55 12.38
C LYS A 273 0.27 -27.93 13.48
N SER A 274 1.49 -27.40 13.41
CA SER A 274 2.55 -27.65 14.38
C SER A 274 2.22 -27.06 15.76
N SER A 275 1.76 -25.81 15.83
CA SER A 275 1.42 -25.15 17.10
C SER A 275 0.29 -25.83 17.86
N TRP A 276 -0.63 -26.48 17.14
CA TRP A 276 -1.71 -27.27 17.72
C TRP A 276 -1.35 -28.74 17.93
N GLY A 277 -0.13 -29.18 17.60
CA GLY A 277 0.31 -30.57 17.77
C GLY A 277 -0.51 -31.57 16.95
N VAL A 278 -1.01 -31.16 15.78
CA VAL A 278 -1.86 -32.00 14.92
C VAL A 278 -0.99 -32.90 14.05
N GLU A 279 -1.02 -34.20 14.30
CA GLU A 279 -0.41 -35.21 13.45
C GLU A 279 -1.34 -35.63 12.29
N ASP A 280 -0.79 -36.18 11.21
CA ASP A 280 -1.57 -36.67 10.06
C ASP A 280 -2.53 -37.81 10.41
N ARG A 281 -2.24 -38.55 11.48
CA ARG A 281 -3.07 -39.63 12.00
C ARG A 281 -3.32 -39.41 13.49
N GLY A 282 -4.49 -38.92 13.85
CA GLY A 282 -4.86 -38.69 15.26
C GLY A 282 -6.14 -37.88 15.41
N LYS A 283 -6.60 -37.75 16.66
CA LYS A 283 -7.77 -36.92 16.99
C LYS A 283 -7.34 -35.46 17.04
N ARG A 284 -7.96 -34.62 16.21
CA ARG A 284 -7.69 -33.17 16.17
C ARG A 284 -8.14 -32.50 17.49
N PRO A 285 -7.35 -31.59 18.07
CA PRO A 285 -7.75 -30.83 19.25
C PRO A 285 -9.02 -30.00 19.02
N ALA A 286 -9.78 -29.75 20.09
CA ALA A 286 -10.94 -28.86 20.04
C ALA A 286 -10.48 -27.42 19.75
N GLY A 287 -11.13 -26.73 18.80
CA GLY A 287 -10.77 -25.38 18.38
C GLY A 287 -9.89 -25.31 17.12
N TYR A 288 -9.10 -26.36 16.82
CA TYR A 288 -8.24 -26.39 15.63
C TYR A 288 -9.03 -26.19 14.32
N ALA A 289 -10.21 -26.83 14.19
CA ALA A 289 -11.04 -26.67 13.00
C ALA A 289 -11.54 -25.22 12.80
N GLY A 290 -11.82 -24.51 13.89
CA GLY A 290 -12.22 -23.10 13.85
C GLY A 290 -11.05 -22.18 13.50
N ALA A 291 -9.87 -22.45 14.08
CA ALA A 291 -8.63 -21.72 13.75
C ALA A 291 -8.25 -21.92 12.28
N LEU A 292 -8.28 -23.16 11.78
CA LEU A 292 -8.00 -23.47 10.38
C LEU A 292 -9.01 -22.81 9.43
N SER A 293 -10.30 -22.81 9.76
CA SER A 293 -11.32 -22.13 8.95
C SER A 293 -11.11 -20.61 8.91
N SER A 294 -10.70 -20.01 10.04
CA SER A 294 -10.42 -18.58 10.11
C SER A 294 -9.20 -18.22 9.28
N LEU A 295 -8.11 -18.99 9.41
CA LEU A 295 -6.90 -18.82 8.61
C LEU A 295 -7.19 -18.97 7.11
N THR A 296 -7.93 -20.00 6.70
CA THR A 296 -8.27 -20.21 5.28
C THR A 296 -9.08 -19.03 4.72
N LYS A 297 -10.02 -18.47 5.50
CA LYS A 297 -10.78 -17.29 5.09
C LYS A 297 -9.89 -16.05 4.96
N GLU A 298 -8.94 -15.87 5.86
CA GLU A 298 -7.94 -14.79 5.79
C GLU A 298 -7.10 -14.91 4.50
N GLN A 299 -6.58 -16.11 4.23
CA GLN A 299 -5.83 -16.44 3.01
C GLN A 299 -6.65 -16.18 1.73
N GLU A 300 -7.93 -16.56 1.70
CA GLU A 300 -8.82 -16.27 0.57
C GLU A 300 -9.08 -14.77 0.38
N ARG A 301 -9.26 -14.01 1.47
CA ARG A 301 -9.45 -12.55 1.40
C ARG A 301 -8.18 -11.89 0.85
N ARG A 302 -7.01 -12.30 1.34
CA ARG A 302 -5.69 -11.83 0.91
C ARG A 302 -5.46 -12.05 -0.58
N ARG A 303 -5.72 -13.26 -1.09
CA ARG A 303 -5.64 -13.56 -2.54
C ARG A 303 -6.54 -12.65 -3.35
N LYS A 304 -7.81 -12.48 -2.95
CA LYS A 304 -8.77 -11.61 -3.66
C LYS A 304 -8.31 -10.16 -3.68
N ARG A 305 -7.75 -9.65 -2.58
CA ARG A 305 -7.16 -8.31 -2.51
C ARG A 305 -6.02 -8.18 -3.51
N MET A 306 -5.07 -9.12 -3.50
CA MET A 306 -3.92 -9.08 -4.41
C MET A 306 -4.32 -9.10 -5.88
N ALA A 307 -5.31 -9.91 -6.25
CA ALA A 307 -5.86 -9.92 -7.60
C ALA A 307 -6.47 -8.56 -7.97
N ARG A 308 -7.22 -7.93 -7.05
CA ARG A 308 -7.77 -6.58 -7.26
C ARG A 308 -6.71 -5.49 -7.37
N ASP A 309 -5.71 -5.50 -6.49
CA ASP A 309 -4.61 -4.54 -6.51
C ASP A 309 -3.82 -4.66 -7.83
N SER A 310 -3.68 -5.89 -8.36
CA SER A 310 -3.11 -6.13 -9.68
C SER A 310 -3.95 -5.51 -10.81
N ILE A 311 -5.28 -5.59 -10.74
CA ILE A 311 -6.18 -4.95 -11.71
C ILE A 311 -6.12 -3.43 -11.59
N ASP A 312 -6.13 -2.86 -10.37
CA ASP A 312 -5.97 -1.41 -10.17
C ASP A 312 -4.65 -0.90 -10.81
N GLY A 313 -3.58 -1.67 -10.72
CA GLY A 313 -2.33 -1.39 -11.43
C GLY A 313 -2.49 -1.24 -12.95
N VAL A 314 -3.32 -2.09 -13.59
CA VAL A 314 -3.66 -1.99 -15.02
C VAL A 314 -4.46 -0.72 -15.30
N LEU A 315 -5.40 -0.37 -14.43
CA LEU A 315 -6.23 0.83 -14.59
C LEU A 315 -5.37 2.11 -14.48
N LEU A 316 -4.40 2.14 -13.56
CA LEU A 316 -3.43 3.23 -13.46
C LEU A 316 -2.53 3.34 -14.69
N ASP A 317 -2.10 2.21 -15.25
CA ASP A 317 -1.34 2.19 -16.52
C ASP A 317 -2.16 2.82 -17.66
N LEU A 318 -3.41 2.42 -17.83
CA LEU A 318 -4.30 2.98 -18.86
C LEU A 318 -4.58 4.47 -18.64
N LEU A 319 -4.85 4.90 -17.39
CA LEU A 319 -5.02 6.33 -17.06
C LEU A 319 -3.77 7.14 -17.42
N SER A 320 -2.59 6.63 -17.09
CA SER A 320 -1.33 7.29 -17.40
C SER A 320 -1.13 7.47 -18.91
N TYR A 321 -1.51 6.46 -19.70
CA TYR A 321 -1.42 6.48 -21.15
C TYR A 321 -2.37 7.52 -21.75
N PHE A 322 -3.64 7.51 -21.35
CA PHE A 322 -4.61 8.50 -21.84
C PHE A 322 -4.25 9.94 -21.40
N ARG A 323 -3.66 10.11 -20.22
CA ARG A 323 -3.07 11.39 -19.80
C ARG A 323 -2.01 11.86 -20.77
N ASP A 324 -1.08 10.99 -21.16
CA ASP A 324 0.01 11.34 -22.07
C ASP A 324 -0.51 11.67 -23.48
N VAL A 325 -1.50 10.91 -23.97
CA VAL A 325 -2.19 11.21 -25.24
C VAL A 325 -2.80 12.61 -25.20
N MET A 326 -3.53 12.93 -24.13
CA MET A 326 -4.12 14.26 -23.95
C MET A 326 -3.08 15.36 -23.81
N ALA A 327 -1.97 15.09 -23.11
CA ALA A 327 -0.86 16.03 -22.98
C ALA A 327 -0.27 16.39 -24.36
N VAL A 328 -0.10 15.40 -25.25
CA VAL A 328 0.32 15.62 -26.63
C VAL A 328 -0.71 16.41 -27.43
N GLN A 329 -2.01 16.07 -27.32
CA GLN A 329 -3.09 16.78 -28.03
C GLN A 329 -3.19 18.26 -27.63
N LEU A 330 -2.90 18.58 -26.37
CA LEU A 330 -2.91 19.94 -25.84
C LEU A 330 -1.59 20.70 -26.05
N GLY A 331 -0.57 20.07 -26.65
CA GLY A 331 0.75 20.69 -26.86
C GLY A 331 1.50 20.96 -25.56
N SER A 332 1.27 20.16 -24.52
CA SER A 332 1.94 20.29 -23.23
C SER A 332 3.45 20.07 -23.36
N THR A 333 4.24 20.86 -22.64
CA THR A 333 5.70 20.72 -22.54
C THR A 333 6.13 19.83 -21.37
N GLN A 334 5.19 19.23 -20.64
CA GLN A 334 5.49 18.31 -19.55
C GLN A 334 6.04 16.98 -20.10
N TYR A 335 6.85 16.30 -19.30
CA TYR A 335 7.36 14.96 -19.61
C TYR A 335 6.21 13.93 -19.75
N LEU A 336 6.41 12.95 -20.65
CA LEU A 336 5.49 11.82 -20.86
C LEU A 336 5.80 10.71 -19.86
N ILE A 337 4.80 10.29 -19.10
CA ILE A 337 4.95 9.20 -18.12
C ILE A 337 5.39 7.91 -18.82
N ASN A 338 4.84 7.66 -20.00
CA ASN A 338 5.03 6.49 -20.84
C ASN A 338 5.94 6.81 -22.03
N ALA A 339 7.08 7.46 -21.76
CA ALA A 339 8.06 7.83 -22.80
C ALA A 339 8.59 6.61 -23.58
N ASP A 340 8.55 5.42 -22.98
CA ASP A 340 8.94 4.16 -23.60
C ASP A 340 8.01 3.72 -24.75
N VAL A 341 6.78 4.24 -24.80
CA VAL A 341 5.80 4.02 -25.87
C VAL A 341 5.34 5.34 -26.50
N SER A 342 6.23 6.33 -26.57
CA SER A 342 5.90 7.67 -27.07
C SER A 342 5.34 7.66 -28.49
N ASP A 343 5.82 6.77 -29.36
CA ASP A 343 5.33 6.65 -30.74
C ASP A 343 3.86 6.23 -30.78
N ASP A 344 3.45 5.32 -29.90
CA ASP A 344 2.06 4.89 -29.76
C ASP A 344 1.18 6.01 -29.21
N VAL A 345 1.68 6.74 -28.20
CA VAL A 345 1.00 7.92 -27.63
C VAL A 345 0.75 8.97 -28.71
N VAL A 346 1.78 9.31 -29.50
CA VAL A 346 1.69 10.30 -30.58
C VAL A 346 0.76 9.84 -31.69
N SER A 347 0.77 8.56 -32.04
CA SER A 347 -0.16 8.00 -33.04
C SER A 347 -1.61 8.10 -32.55
N MET A 348 -1.87 7.69 -31.30
CA MET A 348 -3.20 7.76 -30.71
C MET A 348 -3.71 9.21 -30.63
N ALA A 349 -2.84 10.15 -30.27
CA ALA A 349 -3.17 11.58 -30.20
C ALA A 349 -3.64 12.15 -31.56
N ARG A 350 -3.16 11.59 -32.68
CA ARG A 350 -3.57 11.95 -34.04
C ARG A 350 -4.84 11.23 -34.50
N GLU A 351 -5.04 9.99 -34.05
CA GLU A 351 -6.14 9.12 -34.49
C GLU A 351 -7.46 9.37 -33.74
N ARG A 352 -7.39 9.82 -32.48
CA ARG A 352 -8.55 10.05 -31.60
C ARG A 352 -8.83 11.54 -31.38
N SER A 353 -10.08 11.88 -31.10
CA SER A 353 -10.44 13.22 -30.62
C SER A 353 -10.19 13.37 -29.11
N PRO A 354 -9.98 14.59 -28.59
CA PRO A 354 -9.85 14.82 -27.16
C PRO A 354 -11.06 14.32 -26.35
N GLU A 355 -12.28 14.46 -26.88
CA GLU A 355 -13.52 13.99 -26.23
C GLU A 355 -13.54 12.46 -26.08
N SER A 356 -13.03 11.74 -27.08
CA SER A 356 -12.90 10.28 -27.02
C SER A 356 -11.90 9.86 -25.94
N ILE A 357 -10.78 10.59 -25.80
CA ILE A 357 -9.78 10.33 -24.74
C ILE A 357 -10.33 10.63 -23.35
N VAL A 358 -11.08 11.73 -23.18
CA VAL A 358 -11.79 12.01 -21.92
C VAL A 358 -12.78 10.90 -21.60
N GLY A 359 -13.57 10.46 -22.58
CA GLY A 359 -14.51 9.34 -22.40
C GLY A 359 -13.83 8.03 -22.00
N ALA A 360 -12.60 7.78 -22.47
CA ALA A 360 -11.80 6.64 -22.06
C ALA A 360 -11.29 6.80 -20.61
N ILE A 361 -10.84 7.99 -20.21
CA ILE A 361 -10.44 8.30 -18.83
C ILE A 361 -11.62 8.09 -17.87
N ASP A 362 -12.80 8.61 -18.21
CA ASP A 362 -14.02 8.45 -17.41
C ASP A 362 -14.41 6.96 -17.28
N ALA A 363 -14.26 6.19 -18.36
CA ALA A 363 -14.53 4.74 -18.33
C ALA A 363 -13.58 4.00 -17.38
N VAL A 364 -12.30 4.38 -17.35
CA VAL A 364 -11.34 3.80 -16.39
C VAL A 364 -11.70 4.22 -14.95
N GLY A 365 -12.05 5.48 -14.73
CA GLY A 365 -12.50 5.98 -13.43
C GLY A 365 -13.72 5.22 -12.89
N ALA A 366 -14.76 5.07 -13.72
CA ALA A 366 -15.96 4.31 -13.37
C ALA A 366 -15.67 2.82 -13.08
N CYS A 367 -14.69 2.22 -13.78
CA CYS A 367 -14.25 0.87 -13.48
C CYS A 367 -13.64 0.77 -12.08
N ARG A 368 -12.79 1.72 -11.69
CA ARG A 368 -12.17 1.78 -10.34
C ARG A 368 -13.24 1.93 -9.26
N GLU A 369 -14.18 2.86 -9.42
CA GLU A 369 -15.30 3.06 -8.51
C GLU A 369 -16.16 1.78 -8.36
N ALA A 370 -16.43 1.09 -9.47
CA ALA A 370 -17.17 -0.16 -9.44
C ALA A 370 -16.43 -1.26 -8.66
N LEU A 371 -15.10 -1.37 -8.81
CA LEU A 371 -14.29 -2.35 -8.08
C LEU A 371 -14.26 -2.05 -6.58
N GLU A 372 -14.15 -0.78 -6.19
CA GLU A 372 -14.26 -0.33 -4.80
C GLU A 372 -15.65 -0.64 -4.21
N ALA A 373 -16.70 -0.47 -5.00
CA ALA A 373 -18.08 -0.86 -4.68
C ALA A 373 -18.34 -2.38 -4.75
N ASN A 374 -17.29 -3.19 -4.82
CA ASN A 374 -17.32 -4.65 -4.84
C ASN A 374 -17.92 -5.32 -6.09
N ALA A 375 -17.92 -4.64 -7.24
CA ALA A 375 -18.28 -5.28 -8.52
C ALA A 375 -17.37 -6.47 -8.86
N ALA A 376 -17.92 -7.41 -9.63
CA ALA A 376 -17.16 -8.53 -10.18
C ALA A 376 -16.07 -7.99 -11.13
N PRO A 377 -14.78 -8.29 -10.90
CA PRO A 377 -13.69 -7.62 -11.62
C PRO A 377 -13.75 -7.80 -13.13
N LEU A 378 -13.95 -9.03 -13.60
CA LEU A 378 -14.09 -9.34 -15.02
C LEU A 378 -15.17 -8.47 -15.70
N LEU A 379 -16.38 -8.41 -15.14
CA LEU A 379 -17.49 -7.62 -15.71
C LEU A 379 -17.18 -6.12 -15.75
N ALA A 380 -16.54 -5.59 -14.70
CA ALA A 380 -16.17 -4.18 -14.64
C ALA A 380 -15.14 -3.83 -15.73
N VAL A 381 -14.14 -4.70 -15.93
CA VAL A 381 -13.11 -4.51 -16.97
C VAL A 381 -13.70 -4.69 -18.36
N GLU A 382 -14.58 -5.68 -18.58
CA GLU A 382 -15.28 -5.85 -19.86
C GLU A 382 -16.07 -4.59 -20.24
N HIS A 383 -16.86 -4.06 -19.30
CA HIS A 383 -17.63 -2.84 -19.52
C HIS A 383 -16.73 -1.67 -19.91
N MET A 384 -15.63 -1.44 -19.17
CA MET A 384 -14.65 -0.41 -19.48
C MET A 384 -14.05 -0.58 -20.88
N MET A 385 -13.61 -1.79 -21.25
CA MET A 385 -12.97 -2.04 -22.54
C MET A 385 -13.91 -1.73 -23.73
N THR A 386 -15.22 -1.97 -23.59
CA THR A 386 -16.18 -1.60 -24.65
C THR A 386 -16.22 -0.09 -24.93
N ARG A 387 -15.82 0.74 -23.97
CA ARG A 387 -15.76 2.21 -24.09
C ARG A 387 -14.52 2.67 -24.85
N PHE A 388 -13.54 1.79 -25.08
CA PHE A 388 -12.34 2.09 -25.88
C PHE A 388 -12.52 1.79 -27.37
N LEU A 389 -13.65 1.20 -27.77
CA LEU A 389 -13.93 0.95 -29.17
C LEU A 389 -14.02 2.26 -29.96
N PRO A 390 -13.58 2.26 -31.24
CA PRO A 390 -13.56 3.47 -32.06
C PRO A 390 -14.88 4.15 -32.33
#